data_AF-A0A381ZGP7-F1
#
_entry.id   AF-A0A381ZGP7-F1
#
_cell.length_a   1.000
_cell.length_b   1.000
_cell.length_c   1.000
_cell.angle_alpha   90.00
_cell.angle_beta   90.00
_cell.angle_gamma   90.00
#
_symmetry.space_group_name_H-M   'P 1'
#
loop_
_entity.id
_entity.type
_entity.pdbx_description
1 polymer ?
#
loop_
_entity_poly.entity_id
_entity_poly.type
_entity_poly.pdbx_seq_one_letter_code
_entity_poly.pdbx_strand_id
1 'polypeptide(L)'
;MAKNKSEKCPHLSEYGGGYIRHDQWITEKLCANIAKSENTELPDRFWNLPKWSNIFRRQVALAAGLLLSFRAEAVFATLRDKRLYKMYSFLAFGKIPSFYKILTDNQNRLLVNELLPEVELTVRHTDAISSLPKRNNLLSRLNRIDVERKK
;
A
#
# COMPACT_ATOMS: atom_id res chain seq x y z
N MET A 1 -15.20 0.56 15.99
CA MET A 1 -14.17 1.52 15.55
C MET A 1 -14.11 2.65 16.56
N ALA A 2 -12.95 3.25 16.76
CA ALA A 2 -12.78 4.40 17.65
C ALA A 2 -13.08 5.71 16.88
N LYS A 3 -13.61 6.72 17.57
CA LYS A 3 -13.83 8.06 16.99
C LYS A 3 -12.52 8.84 16.82
N ASN A 4 -11.60 8.66 17.76
CA ASN A 4 -10.32 9.39 17.82
C ASN A 4 -9.15 8.43 17.59
N LYS A 5 -8.05 8.96 17.06
CA LYS A 5 -6.78 8.26 16.91
C LYS A 5 -6.21 7.93 18.30
N SER A 6 -5.71 6.71 18.46
CA SER A 6 -5.02 6.26 19.68
C SER A 6 -3.94 5.25 19.33
N GLU A 7 -3.06 4.91 20.27
CA GLU A 7 -2.04 3.87 20.07
C GLU A 7 -2.65 2.52 19.70
N LYS A 8 -3.78 2.16 20.32
CA LYS A 8 -4.49 0.89 20.03
C LYS A 8 -5.18 0.91 18.66
N CYS A 9 -5.66 2.07 18.23
CA CYS A 9 -6.33 2.28 16.96
C CYS A 9 -5.67 3.42 16.18
N PRO A 10 -4.49 3.19 15.56
CA PRO A 10 -3.73 4.27 14.93
C PRO A 10 -4.16 4.54 13.49
N HIS A 11 -4.84 3.60 12.84
CA HIS A 11 -5.17 3.64 11.41
C HIS A 11 -6.57 4.16 11.17
N LEU A 12 -6.76 4.98 10.14
CA LEU A 12 -8.09 5.39 9.68
C LEU A 12 -8.65 4.30 8.76
N SER A 13 -9.88 3.85 9.03
CA SER A 13 -10.61 2.91 8.16
C SER A 13 -11.06 3.61 6.89
N GLU A 14 -10.81 2.99 5.74
CA GLU A 14 -11.27 3.49 4.44
C GLU A 14 -12.77 3.21 4.22
N TYR A 15 -13.31 2.19 4.89
CA TYR A 15 -14.67 1.69 4.65
C TYR A 15 -15.64 1.98 5.81
N GLY A 16 -15.14 2.53 6.93
CA GLY A 16 -15.89 2.68 8.18
C GLY A 16 -15.91 4.06 8.79
N GLY A 17 -15.08 4.98 8.30
CA GLY A 17 -15.07 6.38 8.75
C GLY A 17 -14.60 6.58 10.19
N GLY A 18 -13.85 5.63 10.76
CA GLY A 18 -13.31 5.72 12.12
C GLY A 18 -11.94 5.04 12.24
N TYR A 19 -11.32 5.15 13.40
CA TYR A 19 -10.01 4.57 13.65
C TYR A 19 -10.11 3.09 14.05
N ILE A 20 -9.20 2.31 13.51
CA ILE A 20 -9.15 0.85 13.63
C ILE A 20 -7.77 0.37 14.05
N ARG A 21 -7.76 -0.85 14.58
CA ARG A 21 -6.54 -1.56 14.98
C ARG A 21 -5.74 -2.03 13.77
N HIS A 22 -4.47 -2.38 14.00
CA HIS A 22 -3.58 -2.91 12.97
C HIS A 22 -4.12 -4.17 12.26
N ASP A 23 -4.65 -5.13 13.02
CA ASP A 23 -5.23 -6.38 12.50
C ASP A 23 -6.41 -6.11 11.55
N GLN A 24 -7.29 -5.20 11.95
CA GLN A 24 -8.44 -4.77 11.15
C GLN A 24 -7.99 -4.05 9.88
N TRP A 25 -7.04 -3.12 10.00
CA TRP A 25 -6.53 -2.34 8.87
C TRP A 25 -5.90 -3.22 7.80
N ILE A 26 -5.01 -4.14 8.19
CA ILE A 26 -4.39 -5.09 7.27
C ILE A 26 -5.47 -5.96 6.60
N THR A 27 -6.50 -6.35 7.35
CA THR A 27 -7.59 -7.17 6.82
C THR A 27 -8.47 -6.40 5.83
N GLU A 28 -8.75 -5.11 6.05
CA GLU A 28 -9.46 -4.26 5.07
C GLU A 28 -8.71 -4.24 3.73
N LYS A 29 -7.38 -4.12 3.78
CA LYS A 29 -6.52 -4.14 2.59
C LYS A 29 -6.54 -5.49 1.88
N LEU A 30 -6.55 -6.59 2.62
CA LEU A 30 -6.71 -7.92 2.05
C LEU A 30 -8.08 -8.05 1.36
N CYS A 31 -9.17 -7.67 2.02
CA CYS A 31 -10.52 -7.73 1.44
C CYS A 31 -10.64 -6.86 0.17
N ALA A 32 -10.02 -5.68 0.15
CA ALA A 32 -9.95 -4.84 -1.04
C ALA A 32 -9.22 -5.54 -2.21
N ASN A 33 -8.11 -6.22 -1.92
CA ASN A 33 -7.39 -7.01 -2.93
C ASN A 33 -8.23 -8.17 -3.47
N ILE A 34 -8.97 -8.86 -2.60
CA ILE A 34 -9.90 -9.93 -3.00
C ILE A 34 -10.98 -9.36 -3.92
N ALA A 35 -11.65 -8.28 -3.52
CA ALA A 35 -12.68 -7.63 -4.31
C ALA A 35 -12.15 -7.24 -5.70
N LYS A 36 -10.96 -6.62 -5.74
CA LYS A 36 -10.27 -6.26 -6.98
C LYS A 36 -9.98 -7.47 -7.87
N SER A 37 -9.56 -8.60 -7.29
CA SER A 37 -9.31 -9.82 -8.06
C SER A 37 -10.58 -10.44 -8.65
N GLU A 38 -11.71 -10.22 -7.99
CA GLU A 38 -13.04 -10.65 -8.45
C GLU A 38 -13.69 -9.63 -9.38
N ASN A 39 -12.98 -8.55 -9.76
CA ASN A 39 -13.52 -7.40 -10.51
C ASN A 39 -14.78 -6.80 -9.87
N THR A 40 -14.81 -6.76 -8.54
CA THR A 40 -15.87 -6.13 -7.75
C THR A 40 -15.31 -5.02 -6.88
N GLU A 41 -16.14 -4.03 -6.57
CA GLU A 41 -15.80 -3.01 -5.59
C GLU A 41 -16.14 -3.51 -4.18
N LEU A 42 -15.30 -3.15 -3.21
CA LEU A 42 -15.56 -3.46 -1.81
C LEU A 42 -16.46 -2.36 -1.23
N PRO A 43 -17.71 -2.66 -0.82
CA PRO A 43 -18.64 -1.63 -0.37
C PRO A 43 -18.24 -1.01 0.98
N ASP A 44 -18.75 0.19 1.25
CA ASP A 44 -18.68 0.77 2.59
C ASP A 44 -19.33 -0.18 3.61
N ARG A 45 -18.70 -0.30 4.78
CA ARG A 45 -19.12 -1.19 5.86
C ARG A 45 -19.35 -2.63 5.40
N PHE A 46 -18.55 -3.11 4.46
CA PHE A 46 -18.65 -4.44 3.85
C PHE A 46 -18.78 -5.59 4.87
N TRP A 47 -18.23 -5.46 6.08
CA TRP A 47 -18.35 -6.46 7.15
C TRP A 47 -19.80 -6.72 7.60
N ASN A 48 -20.75 -5.88 7.24
CA ASN A 48 -22.19 -6.13 7.47
C ASN A 48 -22.80 -7.07 6.43
N LEU A 49 -22.13 -7.28 5.29
CA LEU A 49 -22.61 -8.13 4.21
C LEU A 49 -22.25 -9.61 4.50
N PRO A 50 -23.15 -10.58 4.23
CA PRO A 50 -22.93 -11.98 4.57
C PRO A 50 -21.63 -12.56 3.99
N LYS A 51 -21.36 -12.28 2.70
CA LYS A 51 -20.15 -12.71 1.97
C LYS A 51 -18.88 -12.29 2.70
N TRP A 52 -18.81 -11.03 3.09
CA TRP A 52 -17.59 -10.45 3.62
C TRP A 52 -17.45 -10.56 5.13
N SER A 53 -18.56 -10.59 5.88
CA SER A 53 -18.54 -10.63 7.34
C SER A 53 -17.74 -11.81 7.89
N ASN A 54 -17.88 -12.98 7.27
CA ASN A 54 -17.20 -14.21 7.67
C ASN A 54 -15.73 -14.19 7.26
N ILE A 55 -15.43 -13.71 6.05
CA ILE A 55 -14.06 -13.54 5.56
C ILE A 55 -13.33 -12.57 6.49
N PHE A 56 -13.88 -11.37 6.69
CA PHE A 56 -13.28 -10.32 7.51
C PHE A 56 -13.00 -10.82 8.94
N ARG A 57 -13.99 -11.38 9.64
CA ARG A 57 -13.80 -11.88 11.01
C ARG A 57 -12.70 -12.94 11.10
N ARG A 58 -12.68 -13.90 10.16
CA ARG A 58 -11.66 -14.94 10.11
C ARG A 58 -10.27 -14.36 9.86
N GLN A 59 -10.15 -13.47 8.89
CA GLN A 59 -8.88 -12.88 8.50
C GLN A 59 -8.33 -11.94 9.59
N VAL A 60 -9.19 -11.21 10.33
CA VAL A 60 -8.78 -10.40 11.48
C VAL A 60 -8.12 -11.26 12.56
N ALA A 61 -8.70 -12.42 12.90
CA ALA A 61 -8.11 -13.31 13.90
C ALA A 61 -6.72 -13.83 13.46
N LEU A 62 -6.56 -14.15 12.18
CA LEU A 62 -5.29 -14.60 11.62
C LEU A 62 -4.26 -13.47 11.59
N ALA A 63 -4.66 -12.27 11.18
CA ALA A 63 -3.82 -11.08 11.20
C ALA A 63 -3.34 -10.76 12.61
N ALA A 64 -4.22 -10.83 13.62
CA ALA A 64 -3.85 -10.65 15.02
C ALA A 64 -2.78 -11.66 15.48
N GLY A 65 -2.86 -12.92 15.04
CA GLY A 65 -1.84 -13.93 15.31
C GLY A 65 -0.46 -13.58 14.72
N LEU A 66 -0.42 -13.03 13.50
CA LEU A 66 0.83 -12.59 12.87
C LEU A 66 1.45 -11.40 13.57
N LEU A 67 0.61 -10.49 14.07
CA LEU A 67 1.05 -9.29 14.78
C LEU A 67 1.70 -9.58 16.13
N LEU A 68 1.62 -10.82 16.63
CA LEU A 68 2.39 -11.24 17.81
C LEU A 68 3.89 -11.32 17.53
N SER A 69 4.28 -11.67 16.29
CA SER A 69 5.67 -11.87 15.90
C SER A 69 6.20 -10.84 14.92
N PHE A 70 5.32 -10.15 14.20
CA PHE A 70 5.68 -9.26 13.09
C PHE A 70 5.01 -7.90 13.22
N ARG A 71 5.67 -6.86 12.73
CA ARG A 71 5.10 -5.52 12.70
C ARG A 71 4.01 -5.40 11.63
N ALA A 72 3.03 -4.55 11.89
CA ALA A 72 1.90 -4.36 10.99
C ALA A 72 2.32 -3.88 9.61
N GLU A 73 3.32 -3.03 9.55
CA GLU A 73 3.89 -2.50 8.31
C GLU A 73 4.56 -3.60 7.49
N ALA A 74 5.23 -4.57 8.13
CA ALA A 74 5.86 -5.71 7.46
C ALA A 74 4.80 -6.62 6.82
N VAL A 75 3.72 -6.89 7.56
CA VAL A 75 2.60 -7.70 7.06
C VAL A 75 1.92 -6.99 5.90
N PHE A 76 1.68 -5.68 6.01
CA PHE A 76 1.10 -4.89 4.92
C PHE A 76 2.00 -4.81 3.68
N ALA A 77 3.30 -4.59 3.85
CA ALA A 77 4.27 -4.60 2.75
C ALA A 77 4.26 -5.95 2.01
N THR A 78 4.10 -7.04 2.76
CA THR A 78 4.00 -8.39 2.20
C THR A 78 2.74 -8.58 1.34
N LEU A 79 1.61 -7.97 1.72
CA LEU A 79 0.38 -7.99 0.90
C LEU A 79 0.53 -7.25 -0.44
N ARG A 80 1.49 -6.31 -0.54
CA ARG A 80 1.77 -5.55 -1.78
C ARG A 80 2.83 -6.22 -2.65
N ASP A 81 3.44 -7.29 -2.17
CA ASP A 81 4.50 -7.97 -2.90
C ASP A 81 3.95 -8.67 -4.14
N LYS A 82 4.52 -8.37 -5.31
CA LYS A 82 4.13 -8.95 -6.59
C LYS A 82 4.24 -10.47 -6.60
N ARG A 83 5.13 -11.06 -5.80
CA ARG A 83 5.31 -12.52 -5.68
C ARG A 83 4.09 -13.19 -5.06
N LEU A 84 3.29 -12.44 -4.30
CA LEU A 84 2.13 -12.92 -3.56
C LEU A 84 0.81 -12.34 -4.09
N TYR A 85 0.77 -11.87 -5.34
CA TYR A 85 -0.41 -11.20 -5.91
C TYR A 85 -1.68 -12.08 -5.95
N LYS A 86 -1.54 -13.41 -5.95
CA LYS A 86 -2.66 -14.38 -5.92
C LYS A 86 -3.10 -14.75 -4.50
N MET A 87 -2.62 -14.03 -3.49
CA MET A 87 -2.83 -14.36 -2.10
C MET A 87 -4.07 -13.66 -1.56
N TYR A 88 -5.10 -14.45 -1.26
CA TYR A 88 -6.43 -13.97 -0.86
C TYR A 88 -6.80 -14.36 0.58
N SER A 89 -5.86 -14.87 1.38
CA SER A 89 -6.11 -15.32 2.74
C SER A 89 -4.82 -15.44 3.54
N PHE A 90 -4.83 -15.00 4.81
CA PHE A 90 -3.77 -15.28 5.79
C PHE A 90 -3.67 -16.77 6.13
N LEU A 91 -4.69 -17.58 5.83
CA LEU A 91 -4.63 -19.02 6.04
C LEU A 91 -3.82 -19.76 4.96
N ALA A 92 -3.68 -19.15 3.77
CA ALA A 92 -2.86 -19.70 2.70
C ALA A 92 -1.35 -19.66 3.04
N PHE A 93 -0.98 -19.01 4.14
CA PHE A 93 0.40 -18.75 4.54
C PHE A 93 1.18 -19.99 4.93
N GLY A 94 0.53 -20.94 5.59
CA GLY A 94 1.16 -22.24 5.89
C GLY A 94 1.45 -23.07 4.64
N LYS A 95 0.81 -22.75 3.50
CA LYS A 95 0.95 -23.50 2.25
C LYS A 95 1.99 -22.91 1.30
N ILE A 96 2.43 -21.67 1.53
CA ILE A 96 3.38 -20.97 0.66
C ILE A 96 4.68 -20.78 1.45
N PRO A 97 5.70 -21.64 1.29
CA PRO A 97 6.97 -21.53 2.02
C PRO A 97 7.67 -20.19 1.82
N SER A 98 7.50 -19.58 0.64
CA SER A 98 8.07 -18.27 0.34
C SER A 98 7.42 -17.13 1.13
N PHE A 99 6.21 -17.29 1.66
CA PHE A 99 5.52 -16.23 2.39
C PHE A 99 6.30 -15.77 3.62
N TYR A 100 6.66 -16.71 4.51
CA TYR A 100 7.41 -16.37 5.72
C TYR A 100 8.77 -15.76 5.40
N LYS A 101 9.43 -16.24 4.33
CA LYS A 101 10.67 -15.63 3.86
C LYS A 101 10.45 -14.17 3.47
N ILE A 102 9.42 -13.87 2.68
CA ILE A 102 9.09 -12.51 2.25
C ILE A 102 8.70 -11.62 3.44
N LEU A 103 7.91 -12.16 4.38
CA LEU A 103 7.50 -11.44 5.58
C LEU A 103 8.70 -11.08 6.46
N THR A 104 9.59 -12.04 6.69
CA THR A 104 10.84 -11.82 7.43
C THR A 104 11.75 -10.84 6.70
N ASP A 105 11.89 -10.95 5.38
CA ASP A 105 12.67 -10.00 4.57
C ASP A 105 12.12 -8.57 4.72
N ASN A 106 10.79 -8.41 4.69
CA ASN A 106 10.15 -7.11 4.86
C ASN A 106 10.27 -6.57 6.29
N GLN A 107 10.16 -7.43 7.31
CA GLN A 107 10.42 -7.07 8.70
C GLN A 107 11.86 -6.59 8.87
N ASN A 108 12.84 -7.33 8.36
CA ASN A 108 14.25 -6.99 8.44
C ASN A 108 14.55 -5.66 7.72
N ARG A 109 13.94 -5.42 6.56
CA ARG A 109 14.06 -4.13 5.86
C ARG A 109 13.58 -2.96 6.71
N LEU A 110 12.47 -3.11 7.42
CA LEU A 110 11.97 -2.06 8.31
C LEU A 110 12.93 -1.81 9.47
N LEU A 111 13.43 -2.87 10.10
CA LEU A 111 14.38 -2.75 11.20
C LEU A 111 15.71 -2.10 10.75
N VAL A 112 16.22 -2.47 9.57
CA VAL A 112 17.43 -1.87 9.00
C VAL A 112 17.22 -0.38 8.72
N ASN A 113 16.07 0.00 8.16
CA ASN A 113 15.77 1.40 7.87
C ASN A 113 15.67 2.27 9.13
N GLU A 114 15.26 1.70 10.27
CA GLU A 114 15.23 2.42 11.56
C GLU A 114 16.61 2.60 12.19
N LEU A 115 17.58 1.73 11.85
CA LEU A 115 18.94 1.77 12.38
C LEU A 115 19.87 2.70 11.59
N LEU A 116 19.53 3.03 10.34
CA LEU A 116 20.34 3.92 9.52
C LEU A 116 20.15 5.36 9.99
N PRO A 117 21.24 6.13 10.23
CA PRO A 117 21.13 7.54 10.57
C PRO A 117 20.46 8.30 9.41
N GLU A 118 19.65 9.30 9.75
CA GLU A 118 19.03 10.18 8.77
C GLU A 118 20.11 10.77 7.87
N VAL A 119 20.08 10.39 6.58
CA VAL A 119 20.97 10.99 5.58
C VAL A 119 20.50 12.43 5.41
N GLU A 120 21.33 13.40 5.79
CA GLU A 120 21.08 14.81 5.46
C GLU A 120 21.02 14.95 3.94
N LEU A 121 19.80 15.05 3.41
CA LEU A 121 19.57 15.33 2.01
C LEU A 121 19.99 16.77 1.75
N THR A 122 21.16 16.95 1.14
CA THR A 122 21.58 18.26 0.64
C THR A 122 20.65 18.66 -0.51
N VAL A 123 19.79 19.65 -0.24
CA VAL A 123 18.93 20.25 -1.26
C VAL A 123 19.85 20.96 -2.27
N ARG A 124 20.00 20.38 -3.46
CA ARG A 124 20.64 21.08 -4.56
C ARG A 124 19.68 22.17 -5.04
N HIS A 125 20.08 23.43 -4.91
CA HIS A 125 19.35 24.54 -5.51
C HIS A 125 19.19 24.29 -7.01
N THR A 126 17.95 24.32 -7.49
CA THR A 126 17.59 24.06 -8.89
C THR A 126 18.14 25.11 -9.85
N ASP A 127 18.59 26.26 -9.33
CA ASP A 127 19.11 27.39 -10.10
C ASP A 127 20.44 27.07 -10.80
N ALA A 128 21.13 26.00 -10.36
CA ALA A 128 22.37 25.51 -10.96
C ALA A 128 22.15 24.45 -12.05
N ILE A 129 20.91 24.04 -12.33
CA ILE A 129 20.61 23.06 -13.38
C ILE A 129 20.56 23.80 -14.71
N SER A 130 21.58 23.61 -15.54
CA SER A 130 21.60 24.16 -16.89
C SER A 130 20.37 23.67 -17.67
N SER A 131 19.71 24.59 -18.39
CA SER A 131 18.55 24.24 -19.20
C SER A 131 18.94 23.18 -20.22
N LEU A 132 18.16 22.09 -20.30
CA LEU A 132 18.36 21.06 -21.32
C LEU A 132 18.43 21.71 -22.72
N PRO A 133 19.36 21.30 -23.58
CA PRO A 133 19.45 21.84 -24.94
C PRO A 133 18.12 21.61 -25.67
N LYS A 134 17.54 22.68 -26.21
CA LYS A 134 16.27 22.62 -26.96
C LYS A 134 16.43 21.66 -28.13
N ARG A 135 15.84 20.46 -28.03
CA ARG A 135 15.76 19.51 -29.14
C ARG A 135 14.62 19.91 -30.07
N ASN A 136 14.89 19.86 -31.38
CA ASN A 136 13.90 20.10 -32.44
C ASN A 136 12.90 18.92 -32.53
N ASN A 137 12.02 18.81 -31.55
CA ASN A 137 10.99 17.76 -31.48
C ASN A 137 9.80 18.13 -32.38
N LEU A 138 9.02 17.14 -32.85
CA LEU A 138 7.85 17.36 -33.72
C LEU A 138 6.86 18.43 -33.21
N LEU A 139 6.62 18.48 -31.89
CA LEU A 139 5.81 19.53 -31.24
C LEU A 139 6.37 20.95 -31.45
N SER A 140 7.70 21.11 -31.41
CA SER A 140 8.33 22.41 -31.67
C SER A 140 8.25 22.83 -33.15
N ARG A 141 8.08 21.86 -34.06
CA ARG A 141 7.86 22.12 -35.50
C ARG A 141 6.41 22.51 -35.79
N LEU A 142 5.43 21.90 -35.12
CA LEU A 142 4.01 22.24 -35.26
C LEU A 142 3.73 23.68 -34.81
N ASN A 143 4.30 24.13 -33.69
CA ASN A 143 4.15 25.51 -33.23
C ASN A 143 4.71 26.56 -34.20
N ARG A 144 5.68 26.20 -35.07
CA ARG A 144 6.16 27.11 -36.13
C ARG A 144 5.14 27.25 -37.25
N ILE A 145 4.48 26.16 -37.62
CA ILE A 145 3.46 26.14 -38.70
C ILE A 145 2.24 26.97 -38.30
N ASP A 146 1.80 26.90 -37.03
CA ASP A 146 0.64 27.66 -36.56
C ASP A 146 0.91 29.17 -36.46
N VAL A 147 2.17 29.58 -36.26
CA VAL A 147 2.58 31.00 -36.24
C VAL A 147 2.68 31.56 -37.66
N GLU A 148 3.11 30.77 -38.64
CA GLU A 148 3.19 31.18 -40.05
C GLU A 148 1.81 31.33 -40.71
N ARG A 149 0.79 30.57 -40.27
CA ARG A 149 -0.59 30.69 -40.77
C ARG A 149 -1.37 31.90 -40.23
N LYS A 150 -0.83 32.63 -39.26
CA LYS A 150 -1.48 33.80 -38.63
C LYS A 150 -0.94 35.16 -39.11
N LYS A 151 -0.06 35.18 -40.11
CA LYS A 151 0.31 36.37 -40.87
C LYS A 151 -0.36 36.35 -42.24
#